data_AF-A0A7C3MQF6-F1
#
_entry.id   AF-A0A7C3MQF6-F1
#
_cell.length_a   1.000
_cell.length_b   1.000
_cell.length_c   1.000
_cell.angle_alpha   90.00
_cell.angle_beta   90.00
_cell.angle_gamma   90.00
#
_symmetry.space_group_name_H-M   'P 1'
#
loop_
_entity.id
_entity.type
_entity.pdbx_description
1 polymer ?
#
loop_
_entity_poly.entity_id
_entity_poly.type
_entity_poly.pdbx_seq_one_letter_code
_entity_poly.pdbx_strand_id
1 'polypeptide(L)'
;MRYSGLLMAGAVALALAAGCSLKARSTTASPASAAASPEPSSAATPAAKIQITYAHPNDTLKSLKVTQFTGATLLLKEAQSDGKTASLVRFDGGAPIWAIRSGQGVLGLLSNAKEYRPVTIEYGKLPTGYVQEVPDDGPPAPLDPGSYYVFRIERASGSTNYEVIKVDPDGTVEGYDAEPRAGTSYSLCCNVPESFLELNPAPDANLLGP
;
A
#
# COMPACT_ATOMS: atom_id res chain seq x y z
N MET A 1 29.36 41.96 13.59
CA MET A 1 29.24 42.37 12.17
C MET A 1 27.76 42.34 11.80
N ARG A 2 27.27 43.45 11.23
CA ARG A 2 25.87 43.70 10.86
C ARG A 2 25.71 43.52 9.34
N TYR A 3 24.67 42.81 8.89
CA TYR A 3 24.09 42.90 7.54
C TYR A 3 22.58 42.63 7.73
N SER A 4 21.65 43.59 7.71
CA SER A 4 21.21 44.52 6.66
C SER A 4 20.77 43.85 5.36
N GLY A 5 19.47 43.52 5.30
CA GLY A 5 18.53 43.96 4.26
C GLY A 5 18.55 43.26 2.89
N LEU A 6 17.40 42.75 2.45
CA LEU A 6 16.66 43.31 1.31
C LEU A 6 15.28 42.67 1.19
N LEU A 7 14.25 43.50 1.12
CA LEU A 7 12.89 43.20 0.66
C LEU A 7 12.89 43.05 -0.87
N MET A 8 12.16 42.07 -1.40
CA MET A 8 11.64 42.10 -2.78
C MET A 8 10.23 41.53 -2.79
N ALA A 9 9.26 42.43 -2.97
CA ALA A 9 7.88 42.13 -3.31
C ALA A 9 7.80 41.91 -4.83
N GLY A 10 7.12 40.84 -5.26
CA GLY A 10 6.84 40.56 -6.67
C GLY A 10 5.44 39.99 -6.83
N ALA A 11 4.55 40.78 -7.41
CA ALA A 11 3.18 40.43 -7.78
C ALA A 11 3.14 40.01 -9.25
N VAL A 12 2.48 38.90 -9.63
CA VAL A 12 2.07 38.65 -11.03
C VAL A 12 0.80 37.80 -11.14
N ALA A 13 -0.20 38.43 -11.76
CA ALA A 13 -1.26 38.00 -12.70
C ALA A 13 -2.22 36.81 -12.42
N LEU A 14 -3.51 37.17 -12.42
CA LEU A 14 -4.67 36.33 -12.78
C LEU A 14 -4.60 35.90 -14.26
N ALA A 15 -4.96 34.65 -14.54
CA ALA A 15 -5.42 34.21 -15.86
C ALA A 15 -6.77 33.49 -15.72
N LEU A 16 -7.81 34.10 -16.29
CA LEU A 16 -9.14 33.54 -16.50
C LEU A 16 -9.08 32.62 -17.74
N ALA A 17 -9.51 31.36 -17.60
CA ALA A 17 -9.84 30.51 -18.73
C ALA A 17 -11.18 29.80 -18.45
N ALA A 18 -12.22 30.27 -19.13
CA ALA A 18 -13.50 29.60 -19.25
C ALA A 18 -13.46 28.67 -20.48
N GLY A 19 -13.78 27.38 -20.29
CA GLY A 19 -13.80 26.36 -21.34
C GLY A 19 -15.17 25.65 -21.43
N CYS A 20 -15.67 25.55 -22.66
CA CYS A 20 -17.00 25.09 -23.11
C CYS A 20 -17.32 23.60 -22.83
N SER A 21 -18.56 23.31 -22.42
CA SER A 21 -19.66 22.63 -23.17
C SER A 21 -19.41 21.19 -23.64
N LEU A 22 -20.32 20.27 -23.29
CA LEU A 22 -21.18 19.52 -24.23
C LEU A 22 -22.03 18.48 -23.47
N LYS A 23 -23.35 18.60 -23.60
CA LYS A 23 -24.34 17.69 -23.03
C LYS A 23 -24.76 16.69 -24.10
N ALA A 24 -24.27 15.46 -23.99
CA ALA A 24 -24.74 14.35 -24.82
C ALA A 24 -26.00 13.74 -24.20
N ARG A 25 -27.09 13.77 -24.97
CA ARG A 25 -28.35 13.09 -24.66
C ARG A 25 -28.33 11.74 -25.37
N SER A 26 -28.22 10.65 -24.61
CA SER A 26 -28.33 9.30 -25.16
C SER A 26 -29.78 8.84 -25.07
N THR A 27 -30.32 8.51 -26.23
CA THR A 27 -31.65 7.95 -26.46
C THR A 27 -31.65 6.46 -26.12
N THR A 28 -32.67 6.04 -25.39
CA THR A 28 -33.00 4.65 -25.06
C THR A 28 -33.32 3.84 -26.31
N ALA A 29 -32.70 2.66 -26.47
CA ALA A 29 -33.21 1.57 -27.29
C ALA A 29 -32.86 0.23 -26.62
N SER A 30 -33.90 -0.45 -26.13
CA SER A 30 -33.98 -1.90 -25.89
C SER A 30 -34.77 -2.48 -27.09
N PRO A 31 -34.75 -3.79 -27.46
CA PRO A 31 -34.25 -4.97 -26.75
C PRO A 31 -33.48 -5.98 -27.64
N ALA A 32 -32.87 -7.02 -27.04
CA ALA A 32 -32.88 -8.40 -27.57
C ALA A 32 -32.14 -9.34 -26.60
N SER A 33 -32.89 -10.32 -26.08
CA SER A 33 -32.39 -11.44 -25.29
C SER A 33 -31.51 -12.33 -26.17
N ALA A 34 -30.24 -12.46 -25.81
CA ALA A 34 -29.33 -13.48 -26.31
C ALA A 34 -28.73 -14.21 -25.09
N ALA A 35 -28.81 -15.53 -25.12
CA ALA A 35 -28.35 -16.41 -24.05
C ALA A 35 -26.88 -16.14 -23.72
N ALA A 36 -26.62 -15.78 -22.47
CA ALA A 36 -25.27 -15.59 -21.95
C ALA A 36 -24.57 -16.96 -21.90
N SER A 37 -23.49 -17.11 -22.68
CA SER A 37 -22.44 -18.07 -22.35
C SER A 37 -21.91 -17.73 -20.96
N PRO A 38 -21.66 -18.72 -20.07
CA PRO A 38 -20.97 -18.44 -18.82
C PRO A 38 -19.57 -17.92 -19.16
N GLU A 39 -19.35 -16.62 -18.95
CA GLU A 39 -18.00 -16.05 -18.89
C GLU A 39 -17.23 -16.80 -17.81
N PRO A 40 -15.97 -17.21 -18.06
CA PRO A 40 -15.11 -17.66 -16.99
C PRO A 40 -14.97 -16.50 -16.00
N SER A 41 -15.46 -16.69 -14.78
CA SER A 41 -15.32 -15.75 -13.67
C SER A 41 -13.83 -15.45 -13.51
N SER A 42 -13.37 -14.33 -14.07
CA SER A 42 -12.00 -13.85 -13.92
C SER A 42 -11.78 -13.61 -12.43
N ALA A 43 -11.05 -14.51 -11.79
CA ALA A 43 -10.65 -14.34 -10.40
C ALA A 43 -10.04 -12.93 -10.26
N ALA A 44 -10.60 -12.12 -9.37
CA ALA A 44 -10.14 -10.75 -9.17
C ALA A 44 -8.68 -10.80 -8.69
N THR A 45 -7.81 -10.02 -9.31
CA THR A 45 -6.42 -9.91 -8.87
C THR A 45 -6.41 -9.35 -7.43
N PRO A 46 -5.66 -9.96 -6.49
CA PRO A 46 -5.62 -9.49 -5.11
C PRO A 46 -5.17 -8.03 -5.05
N ALA A 47 -5.94 -7.19 -4.38
CA ALA A 47 -5.64 -5.77 -4.21
C ALA A 47 -5.54 -5.43 -2.71
N ALA A 48 -4.36 -5.04 -2.25
CA ALA A 48 -4.16 -4.58 -0.88
C ALA A 48 -4.42 -3.08 -0.76
N LYS A 49 -5.14 -2.69 0.30
CA LYS A 49 -5.35 -1.29 0.69
C LYS A 49 -4.76 -1.08 2.08
N ILE A 50 -3.81 -0.16 2.17
CA ILE A 50 -3.13 0.21 3.41
C ILE A 50 -3.80 1.44 3.99
N GLN A 51 -4.16 1.38 5.26
CA GLN A 51 -4.70 2.52 6.00
C GLN A 51 -3.58 3.21 6.77
N ILE A 52 -3.40 4.51 6.54
CA ILE A 52 -2.34 5.30 7.16
C ILE A 52 -2.94 6.17 8.25
N THR A 53 -2.53 5.91 9.49
CA THR A 53 -2.87 6.74 10.64
C THR A 53 -1.77 7.75 10.91
N TYR A 54 -2.16 9.01 11.10
CA TYR A 54 -1.24 10.12 11.37
C TYR A 54 -1.38 10.61 12.81
N ALA A 55 -0.26 10.84 13.48
CA ALA A 55 -0.25 11.33 14.85
C ALA A 55 -0.65 12.81 14.97
N HIS A 56 -0.36 13.62 13.95
CA HIS A 56 -0.59 15.07 13.97
C HIS A 56 -1.24 15.58 12.68
N PRO A 57 -1.96 16.72 12.72
CA PRO A 57 -2.60 17.30 11.54
C PRO A 57 -1.64 17.65 10.39
N ASN A 58 -0.41 18.04 10.73
CA ASN A 58 0.63 18.46 9.79
C ASN A 58 1.61 17.33 9.43
N ASP A 59 1.33 16.10 9.88
CA ASP A 59 2.13 14.94 9.53
C ASP A 59 1.70 14.43 8.14
N THR A 60 2.68 14.12 7.31
CA THR A 60 2.49 13.68 5.92
C THR A 60 3.20 12.35 5.70
N LEU A 61 2.86 11.65 4.63
CA LEU A 61 3.59 10.45 4.25
C LEU A 61 4.89 10.88 3.53
N LYS A 62 6.01 10.31 3.99
CA LYS A 62 7.34 10.53 3.41
C LYS A 62 7.68 9.43 2.42
N SER A 63 7.51 8.17 2.81
CA SER A 63 7.71 7.03 1.92
C SER A 63 6.91 5.81 2.36
N LEU A 64 6.63 4.94 1.41
CA LEU A 64 6.04 3.62 1.63
C LEU A 64 6.88 2.60 0.87
N LYS A 65 7.25 1.51 1.54
CA LYS A 65 8.03 0.40 0.96
C LYS A 65 7.34 -0.92 1.25
N VAL A 66 7.24 -1.78 0.24
CA VAL A 66 6.66 -3.11 0.32
C VAL A 66 7.73 -4.15 0.06
N THR A 67 7.86 -5.10 0.97
CA THR A 67 8.81 -6.20 0.88
C THR A 67 8.04 -7.51 0.87
N GLN A 68 8.27 -8.36 -0.13
CA GLN A 68 7.69 -9.69 -0.24
C GLN A 68 8.54 -10.74 0.46
N PHE A 69 7.87 -11.68 1.11
CA PHE A 69 8.45 -12.84 1.76
C PHE A 69 7.70 -14.10 1.32
N THR A 70 8.43 -15.20 1.23
CA THR A 70 7.90 -16.49 0.73
C THR A 70 7.44 -17.42 1.84
N GLY A 71 7.68 -17.05 3.10
CA GLY A 71 7.36 -17.89 4.25
C GLY A 71 7.36 -17.10 5.56
N ALA A 72 6.73 -17.69 6.57
CA ALA A 72 6.61 -17.15 7.91
C ALA A 72 6.74 -18.30 8.93
N THR A 73 7.56 -18.09 9.95
CA THR A 73 7.76 -19.03 11.06
C THR A 73 7.42 -18.32 12.37
N LEU A 74 6.52 -18.90 13.16
CA LEU A 74 6.25 -18.45 14.52
C LEU A 74 7.42 -18.81 15.44
N LEU A 75 7.98 -17.80 16.09
CA LEU A 75 9.04 -17.97 17.07
C LEU A 75 8.51 -18.01 18.49
N LEU A 76 7.53 -17.16 18.80
CA LEU A 76 6.99 -17.01 20.16
C LEU A 76 5.58 -16.42 20.14
N LYS A 77 4.73 -16.83 21.08
CA LYS A 77 3.49 -16.13 21.44
C LYS A 77 3.67 -15.54 22.84
N GLU A 78 3.45 -14.25 22.98
CA GLU A 78 3.59 -13.52 24.25
C GLU A 78 2.26 -12.89 24.64
N ALA A 79 1.81 -13.16 25.86
CA ALA A 79 0.63 -12.50 26.43
C ALA A 79 1.01 -11.06 26.82
N GLN A 80 0.25 -10.10 26.30
CA GLN A 80 0.39 -8.69 26.65
C GLN A 80 -0.45 -8.34 27.89
N SER A 81 -0.08 -7.25 28.55
CA SER A 81 -0.77 -6.78 29.78
C SER A 81 -2.23 -6.40 29.56
N ASP A 82 -2.66 -6.15 28.32
CA ASP A 82 -4.04 -5.86 27.95
C ASP A 82 -4.88 -7.13 27.66
N GLY A 83 -4.32 -8.32 27.91
CA GLY A 83 -4.96 -9.61 27.68
C GLY A 83 -4.91 -10.09 26.23
N LYS A 84 -4.30 -9.34 25.31
CA LYS A 84 -4.08 -9.77 23.93
C LYS A 84 -2.82 -10.62 23.82
N THR A 85 -2.72 -11.43 22.77
CA THR A 85 -1.50 -12.18 22.46
C THR A 85 -0.79 -11.54 21.27
N ALA A 86 0.47 -11.16 21.46
CA ALA A 86 1.38 -10.79 20.38
C ALA A 86 2.11 -12.04 19.87
N SER A 87 2.34 -12.11 18.56
CA SER A 87 3.08 -13.22 17.94
C SER A 87 4.37 -12.71 17.33
N LEU A 88 5.50 -13.25 17.78
CA LEU A 88 6.80 -13.00 17.16
C LEU A 88 6.98 -13.94 15.98
N VAL A 89 7.02 -13.39 14.78
CA VAL A 89 7.12 -14.13 13.52
C VAL A 89 8.42 -13.76 12.82
N ARG A 90 9.12 -14.73 12.27
CA ARG A 90 10.26 -14.53 11.35
C ARG A 90 9.79 -14.82 9.93
N PHE A 91 10.07 -13.90 9.02
CA PHE A 91 9.79 -14.10 7.61
C PHE A 91 11.03 -14.54 6.85
N ASP A 92 10.83 -15.39 5.85
CA ASP A 92 11.89 -15.97 5.02
C ASP A 92 12.02 -15.19 3.71
N GLY A 93 13.28 -14.89 3.33
CA GLY A 93 13.59 -14.06 2.17
C GLY A 93 13.50 -12.57 2.46
N GLY A 94 12.79 -11.83 1.59
CA GLY A 94 12.63 -10.37 1.71
C GLY A 94 13.15 -9.63 0.49
N ALA A 95 12.30 -9.49 -0.54
CA ALA A 95 12.62 -8.71 -1.73
C ALA A 95 11.74 -7.44 -1.79
N PRO A 96 12.32 -6.23 -1.95
CA PRO A 96 11.51 -5.04 -2.17
C PRO A 96 10.85 -5.10 -3.55
N ILE A 97 9.53 -5.01 -3.60
CA ILE A 97 8.77 -5.13 -4.86
C ILE A 97 8.07 -3.83 -5.27
N TRP A 98 7.84 -2.94 -4.30
CA TRP A 98 7.21 -1.66 -4.55
C TRP A 98 7.70 -0.64 -3.54
N ALA A 99 8.05 0.54 -4.00
CA ALA A 99 8.42 1.64 -3.14
C ALA A 99 8.00 2.96 -3.76
N ILE A 100 7.48 3.86 -2.94
CA ILE A 100 7.14 5.22 -3.33
C ILE A 100 7.70 6.20 -2.29
N ARG A 101 8.05 7.39 -2.73
CA ARG A 101 8.42 8.51 -1.85
C ARG A 101 7.69 9.78 -2.24
N SER A 102 7.58 10.72 -1.31
CA SER A 102 7.06 12.04 -1.62
C SER A 102 8.00 12.76 -2.60
N GLY A 103 7.42 13.41 -3.61
CA GLY A 103 8.12 14.26 -4.56
C GLY A 103 8.48 15.64 -3.99
N GLN A 104 8.33 15.85 -2.67
CA GLN A 104 8.68 17.10 -1.99
C GLN A 104 10.20 17.30 -1.98
N GLY A 105 10.76 17.72 -3.11
CA GLY A 105 12.08 18.32 -3.17
C GLY A 105 12.09 19.75 -2.60
N VAL A 106 13.17 20.49 -2.84
CA VAL A 106 13.36 21.89 -2.40
C VAL A 106 12.24 22.83 -2.89
N LEU A 107 11.51 22.44 -3.94
CA LEU A 107 10.36 23.17 -4.51
C LEU A 107 9.01 22.87 -3.82
N GLY A 108 8.95 21.90 -2.90
CA GLY A 108 7.71 21.47 -2.20
C GLY A 108 7.11 22.51 -1.24
N LEU A 109 7.80 23.65 -1.03
CA LEU A 109 7.35 24.75 -0.15
C LEU A 109 6.04 25.41 -0.61
N LEU A 110 5.64 25.22 -1.87
CA LEU A 110 4.39 25.76 -2.42
C LEU A 110 3.26 24.72 -2.51
N SER A 111 3.52 23.46 -2.14
CA SER A 111 2.53 22.39 -2.31
C SER A 111 1.59 22.29 -1.11
N ASN A 112 0.31 22.06 -1.36
CA ASN A 112 -0.69 21.95 -0.30
C ASN A 112 -0.45 20.68 0.53
N ALA A 113 -0.28 20.83 1.86
CA ALA A 113 -0.01 19.71 2.79
C ALA A 113 -1.03 18.56 2.71
N LYS A 114 -2.27 18.85 2.29
CA LYS A 114 -3.35 17.86 2.13
C LYS A 114 -3.04 16.80 1.06
N GLU A 115 -2.30 17.16 0.02
CA GLU A 115 -1.94 16.26 -1.08
C GLU A 115 -0.96 15.16 -0.62
N TYR A 116 -0.15 15.46 0.40
CA TYR A 116 0.84 14.54 0.95
C TYR A 116 0.36 13.76 2.16
N ARG A 117 -0.96 13.73 2.41
CA ARG A 117 -1.54 13.01 3.55
C ARG A 117 -2.60 12.01 3.09
N PRO A 118 -2.24 11.03 2.23
CA PRO A 118 -3.17 9.98 1.84
C PRO A 118 -3.60 9.18 3.08
N VAL A 119 -4.90 8.99 3.25
CA VAL A 119 -5.45 8.14 4.34
C VAL A 119 -5.42 6.67 3.93
N THR A 120 -5.63 6.39 2.64
CA THR A 120 -5.61 5.04 2.08
C THR A 120 -4.68 5.03 0.88
N ILE A 121 -3.83 4.01 0.78
CA ILE A 121 -3.02 3.73 -0.41
C ILE A 121 -3.39 2.35 -0.92
N GLU A 122 -3.62 2.24 -2.23
CA GLU A 122 -3.81 0.96 -2.89
C GLU A 122 -2.48 0.52 -3.50
N TYR A 123 -2.13 -0.75 -3.31
CA TYR A 123 -0.90 -1.31 -3.84
C TYR A 123 -0.80 -1.09 -5.36
N GLY A 124 0.36 -0.62 -5.83
CA GLY A 124 0.63 -0.34 -7.24
C GLY A 124 -0.03 0.92 -7.79
N LYS A 125 -0.80 1.67 -7.00
CA LYS A 125 -1.34 2.98 -7.39
C LYS A 125 -0.56 4.10 -6.73
N LEU A 126 0.05 4.95 -7.56
CA LEU A 126 0.83 6.09 -7.12
C LEU A 126 -0.09 7.26 -6.72
N PRO A 127 -0.06 7.74 -5.46
CA PRO A 127 -0.80 8.93 -5.08
C PRO A 127 -0.23 10.19 -5.74
N THR A 128 -1.04 11.23 -5.92
CA THR A 128 -0.57 12.51 -6.49
C THR A 128 0.55 13.12 -5.64
N GLY A 129 1.59 13.63 -6.31
CA GLY A 129 2.76 14.21 -5.64
C GLY A 129 3.80 13.20 -5.16
N TYR A 130 3.60 11.90 -5.40
CA TYR A 130 4.59 10.86 -5.10
C TYR A 130 5.32 10.42 -6.37
N VAL A 131 6.49 9.84 -6.17
CA VAL A 131 7.26 9.17 -7.22
C VAL A 131 7.50 7.73 -6.81
N GLN A 132 7.42 6.83 -7.78
CA GLN A 132 7.80 5.44 -7.60
C GLN A 132 9.33 5.33 -7.62
N GLU A 133 9.88 4.55 -6.69
CA GLU A 133 11.30 4.20 -6.63
C GLU A 133 11.54 2.73 -7.00
N VAL A 134 10.55 1.86 -6.80
CA VAL A 134 10.63 0.44 -7.16
C VAL A 134 9.27 0.00 -7.70
N PRO A 135 9.21 -0.69 -8.86
CA PRO A 135 10.29 -0.79 -9.84
C PRO A 135 10.63 0.59 -10.44
N ASP A 136 11.81 0.72 -11.06
CA ASP A 136 12.22 1.98 -11.71
C ASP A 136 11.29 2.33 -12.89
N ASP A 137 10.80 1.31 -13.60
CA ASP A 137 9.91 1.43 -14.74
C ASP A 137 8.69 0.51 -14.61
N GLY A 138 7.53 1.02 -15.02
CA GLY A 138 6.27 0.26 -15.07
C GLY A 138 5.56 0.09 -13.71
N PRO A 139 4.38 -0.57 -13.71
CA PRO A 139 3.71 -0.92 -12.46
C PRO A 139 4.46 -2.04 -11.72
N PRO A 140 4.35 -2.14 -10.38
CA PRO A 140 4.90 -3.28 -9.67
C PRO A 140 4.16 -4.58 -10.06
N ALA A 141 4.80 -5.72 -9.82
CA ALA A 141 4.18 -7.03 -10.00
C ALA A 141 2.92 -7.16 -9.12
N PRO A 142 1.87 -7.89 -9.55
CA PRO A 142 0.74 -8.20 -8.68
C PRO A 142 1.16 -8.88 -7.38
N LEU A 143 0.27 -8.85 -6.38
CA LEU A 143 0.49 -9.65 -5.17
C LEU A 143 0.22 -11.12 -5.48
N ASP A 144 1.17 -11.96 -5.10
CA ASP A 144 1.16 -13.40 -5.27
C ASP A 144 0.36 -14.07 -4.15
N PRO A 145 -0.65 -14.88 -4.50
CA PRO A 145 -1.30 -15.76 -3.54
C PRO A 145 -0.29 -16.67 -2.83
N GLY A 146 -0.47 -16.88 -1.53
CA GLY A 146 0.42 -17.63 -0.66
C GLY A 146 1.67 -16.88 -0.19
N SER A 147 1.81 -15.59 -0.49
CA SER A 147 2.95 -14.77 -0.04
C SER A 147 2.61 -13.86 1.14
N TYR A 148 3.66 -13.43 1.84
CA TYR A 148 3.58 -12.41 2.88
C TYR A 148 4.19 -11.11 2.40
N TYR A 149 3.64 -9.98 2.83
CA TYR A 149 4.17 -8.67 2.50
C TYR A 149 4.27 -7.80 3.75
N VAL A 150 5.41 -7.13 3.90
CA VAL A 150 5.61 -6.12 4.94
C VAL A 150 5.59 -4.75 4.30
N PHE A 151 4.63 -3.93 4.71
CA PHE A 151 4.54 -2.52 4.41
C PHE A 151 5.27 -1.74 5.49
N ARG A 152 6.27 -0.95 5.08
CA ARG A 152 6.95 0.03 5.92
C ARG A 152 6.49 1.42 5.51
N ILE A 153 5.81 2.11 6.42
CA ILE A 153 5.19 3.41 6.20
C ILE A 153 5.98 4.44 7.01
N GLU A 154 6.74 5.30 6.35
CA GLU A 154 7.53 6.35 6.98
C GLU A 154 6.84 7.70 6.80
N ARG A 155 6.59 8.39 7.91
CA ARG A 155 5.96 9.70 7.96
C ARG A 155 7.02 10.81 8.01
N ALA A 156 6.66 12.01 7.56
CA ALA A 156 7.56 13.16 7.56
C ALA A 156 7.99 13.59 8.97
N SER A 157 7.17 13.31 9.99
CA SER A 157 7.54 13.45 11.41
C SER A 157 8.70 12.53 11.87
N GLY A 158 9.12 11.57 11.05
CA GLY A 158 10.11 10.54 11.40
C GLY A 158 9.51 9.28 12.04
N SER A 159 8.19 9.27 12.29
CA SER A 159 7.51 8.08 12.77
C SER A 159 7.44 7.01 11.69
N THR A 160 7.61 5.73 12.06
CA THR A 160 7.47 4.59 11.14
C THR A 160 6.45 3.60 11.68
N ASN A 161 5.54 3.16 10.81
CA ASN A 161 4.56 2.12 11.08
C ASN A 161 4.84 0.92 10.17
N TYR A 162 4.56 -0.29 10.65
CA TYR A 162 4.67 -1.50 9.86
C TYR A 162 3.34 -2.24 9.89
N GLU A 163 2.95 -2.76 8.74
CA GLU A 163 1.80 -3.63 8.57
C GLU A 163 2.27 -4.87 7.81
N VAL A 164 1.93 -6.05 8.32
CA VAL A 164 2.15 -7.31 7.59
C VAL A 164 0.82 -7.76 7.03
N ILE A 165 0.80 -8.14 5.77
CA ILE A 165 -0.33 -8.85 5.18
C ILE A 165 0.09 -10.25 4.71
N LYS A 166 -0.87 -11.16 4.68
CA LYS A 166 -0.84 -12.42 3.95
C LYS A 166 -1.85 -12.34 2.82
N VAL A 167 -1.47 -12.80 1.64
CA VAL A 167 -2.43 -13.05 0.56
C VAL A 167 -2.69 -14.54 0.54
N ASP A 168 -3.92 -14.95 0.84
CA ASP A 168 -4.29 -16.36 0.85
C ASP A 168 -4.39 -16.92 -0.59
N PRO A 169 -4.39 -18.25 -0.75
CA PRO A 169 -4.45 -18.89 -2.08
C PRO A 169 -5.68 -18.51 -2.91
N ASP A 170 -6.78 -18.13 -2.26
CA ASP A 170 -8.01 -17.66 -2.91
C ASP A 170 -7.96 -16.16 -3.28
N GLY A 171 -6.86 -15.48 -2.96
CA GLY A 171 -6.64 -14.06 -3.22
C GLY A 171 -7.20 -13.13 -2.13
N THR A 172 -7.75 -13.67 -1.04
CA THR A 172 -8.14 -12.86 0.11
C THR A 172 -6.90 -12.31 0.82
N VAL A 173 -7.07 -11.19 1.52
CA VAL A 173 -5.97 -10.47 2.17
C VAL A 173 -6.27 -10.31 3.65
N GLU A 174 -5.37 -10.83 4.49
CA GLU A 174 -5.39 -10.66 5.95
C GLU A 174 -4.24 -9.74 6.36
N GLY A 175 -4.48 -8.77 7.24
CA GLY A 175 -3.50 -7.75 7.64
C GLY A 175 -3.41 -7.54 9.14
N TYR A 176 -2.19 -7.27 9.62
CA TYR A 176 -1.86 -7.10 11.03
C TYR A 176 -0.86 -5.96 11.24
N ASP A 177 -1.08 -5.18 12.29
CA ASP A 177 -0.09 -4.22 12.78
C ASP A 177 1.16 -4.95 13.24
N ALA A 178 2.32 -4.38 12.94
CA ALA A 178 3.59 -5.02 13.18
C ALA A 178 4.62 -4.07 13.81
N GLU A 179 5.48 -4.64 14.65
CA GLU A 179 6.66 -3.97 15.17
C GLU A 179 7.92 -4.71 14.74
N PRO A 180 8.92 -4.03 14.16
CA PRO A 180 10.14 -4.67 13.76
C PRO A 180 10.93 -5.18 14.96
N ARG A 181 11.59 -6.32 14.78
CA ARG A 181 12.56 -6.92 15.71
C ARG A 181 13.87 -7.16 14.93
N ALA A 182 14.77 -7.98 15.47
CA ALA A 182 16.04 -8.25 14.82
C ALA A 182 15.86 -9.00 13.49
N GLY A 183 16.54 -8.54 12.44
CA GLY A 183 16.48 -9.17 11.10
C GLY A 183 15.12 -9.01 10.43
N THR A 184 14.60 -10.11 9.89
CA THR A 184 13.27 -10.20 9.24
C THR A 184 12.18 -10.64 10.22
N SER A 185 12.37 -10.41 11.52
CA SER A 185 11.40 -10.75 12.55
C SER A 185 10.53 -9.57 12.93
N TYR A 186 9.23 -9.82 13.17
CA TYR A 186 8.25 -8.82 13.56
C TYR A 186 7.35 -9.35 14.66
N SER A 187 7.01 -8.49 15.61
CA SER A 187 5.96 -8.74 16.60
C SER A 187 4.64 -8.27 16.00
N LEU A 188 3.73 -9.21 15.75
CA LEU A 188 2.41 -8.94 15.17
C LEU A 188 1.36 -8.77 16.27
N CYS A 189 0.55 -7.73 16.15
CA CYS A 189 -0.60 -7.47 16.99
C CYS A 189 -1.91 -7.67 16.21
N CYS A 190 -2.94 -8.31 16.74
CA CYS A 190 -2.96 -9.14 17.93
C CYS A 190 -3.91 -10.32 17.68
N ASN A 191 -3.66 -11.44 18.35
CA ASN A 191 -4.41 -12.69 18.16
C ASN A 191 -4.30 -13.24 16.73
N VAL A 192 -3.08 -13.27 16.20
CA VAL A 192 -2.79 -13.87 14.89
C VAL A 192 -3.16 -15.36 14.93
N PRO A 193 -4.07 -15.84 14.07
CA PRO A 193 -4.47 -17.24 14.04
C PRO A 193 -3.33 -18.11 13.48
N GLU A 194 -3.31 -19.39 13.81
CA GLU A 194 -2.26 -20.30 13.30
C GLU A 194 -2.35 -20.48 11.78
N SER A 195 -3.55 -20.40 11.22
CA SER A 195 -3.80 -20.40 9.77
C SER A 195 -3.09 -19.25 9.04
N PHE A 196 -2.77 -18.14 9.71
CA PHE A 196 -2.00 -17.06 9.12
C PHE A 196 -0.59 -17.53 8.74
N LEU A 197 -0.01 -18.47 9.48
CA LEU A 197 1.37 -18.94 9.32
C LEU A 197 1.46 -20.14 8.37
N GLU A 198 0.34 -20.80 8.12
CA GLU A 198 0.26 -21.93 7.20
C GLU A 198 0.36 -21.41 5.77
N LEU A 199 1.48 -21.72 5.13
CA LEU A 199 1.58 -21.74 3.67
C LEU A 199 0.72 -22.90 3.20
N ASN A 200 -0.53 -22.63 2.83
CA ASN A 200 -1.35 -23.66 2.22
C ASN A 200 -0.64 -24.06 0.91
N PRO A 201 -0.29 -25.34 0.71
CA PRO A 201 0.32 -25.77 -0.54
C PRO A 201 -0.60 -25.35 -1.68
N ALA A 202 -0.02 -24.69 -2.70
CA ALA A 202 -0.75 -24.39 -3.92
C ALA A 202 -1.46 -25.67 -4.37
N PRO A 203 -2.74 -25.62 -4.78
CA PRO A 203 -3.45 -26.82 -5.22
C PRO A 203 -2.61 -27.49 -6.31
N ASP A 204 -2.06 -28.65 -5.97
CA ASP A 204 -1.02 -29.30 -6.74
C ASP A 204 -1.40 -29.38 -8.21
N ALA A 205 -0.41 -29.15 -9.06
CA ALA A 205 -0.35 -29.54 -10.46
C ALA A 205 -0.39 -31.08 -10.66
N ASN A 206 -1.14 -31.81 -9.84
CA ASN A 206 -1.40 -33.25 -9.90
C ASN A 206 -2.50 -33.60 -10.92
N LEU A 207 -2.54 -32.91 -12.07
CA LEU A 207 -3.39 -33.26 -13.22
C LEU A 207 -2.62 -33.92 -14.37
N LEU A 208 -1.43 -34.45 -14.11
CA LEU A 208 -0.77 -35.38 -15.03
C LEU A 208 -0.55 -36.71 -14.31
N GLY A 209 -1.66 -37.45 -14.19
CA GLY A 209 -1.61 -38.89 -13.96
C GLY A 209 -0.99 -39.64 -15.17
N PRO A 210 -0.61 -40.91 -14.97
CA PRO A 210 0.26 -41.70 -15.85
C PRO A 210 -0.27 -41.91 -17.27
#